data_AF-A0A5K0WI83-F1
#
_entry.id   AF-A0A5K0WI83-F1
#
_cell.length_a   1.000
_cell.length_b   1.000
_cell.length_c   1.000
_cell.angle_alpha   90.00
_cell.angle_beta   90.00
_cell.angle_gamma   90.00
#
_symmetry.space_group_name_H-M   'P 1'
#
loop_
_entity.id
_entity.type
_entity.pdbx_description
1 polymer ?
#
loop_
_entity_poly.entity_id
_entity_poly.type
_entity_poly.pdbx_seq_one_letter_code
_entity_poly.pdbx_strand_id
1 'polypeptide(L)'
;VRDQTLSRIKSNIELMVATNGGKKVVVIPHSMGVLYFLHFMKWVEAPAPMGGGGGSDWCAKHIKAIVNIGGPFLGVPKAIAGLFSAEAKDVAVA
;
A
#
# COMPACT_ATOMS: atom_id res chain seq x y z
N VAL A 1 18.68 4.73 4.12
CA VAL A 1 18.04 3.39 3.93
C VAL A 1 16.54 3.57 4.06
N ARG A 2 15.74 3.17 3.06
CA ARG A 2 14.27 3.17 3.18
C ARG A 2 13.88 2.26 4.36
N ASP A 3 12.91 2.65 5.17
CA ASP A 3 12.42 1.99 6.40
C ASP A 3 11.93 0.53 6.24
N GLN A 4 12.12 -0.08 5.08
CA GLN A 4 11.77 -1.46 4.71
C GLN A 4 10.27 -1.78 4.77
N THR A 5 9.39 -0.79 4.91
CA THR A 5 7.95 -1.02 5.05
C THR A 5 7.35 -1.75 3.85
N LEU A 6 7.64 -1.30 2.62
CA LEU A 6 7.16 -1.97 1.40
C LEU A 6 7.72 -3.39 1.24
N SER A 7 8.98 -3.61 1.64
CA SER A 7 9.60 -4.94 1.64
C SER A 7 8.91 -5.89 2.64
N ARG A 8 8.59 -5.39 3.83
CA ARG A 8 7.84 -6.15 4.86
C ARG A 8 6.44 -6.51 4.37
N ILE A 9 5.73 -5.59 3.72
CA ILE A 9 4.41 -5.88 3.12
C ILE A 9 4.52 -7.00 2.08
N LYS A 10 5.51 -6.93 1.18
CA LYS A 10 5.78 -7.98 0.18
C LYS A 10 5.99 -9.34 0.86
N SER A 11 6.94 -9.43 1.79
CA SER A 11 7.26 -10.68 2.47
C SER A 11 6.10 -11.26 3.27
N ASN A 12 5.30 -10.41 3.94
CA ASN A 12 4.11 -10.86 4.66
C ASN A 12 3.07 -11.45 3.71
N ILE A 13 2.84 -10.83 2.55
CA ILE A 13 1.91 -11.35 1.55
C ILE A 13 2.39 -12.70 0.99
N GLU A 14 3.67 -12.80 0.62
CA GLU A 14 4.27 -14.03 0.11
C GLU A 14 4.16 -15.16 1.15
N LEU A 15 4.46 -14.86 2.42
CA LEU A 15 4.32 -15.81 3.52
C LEU A 15 2.87 -16.26 3.72
N MET A 16 1.91 -15.33 3.70
CA MET A 16 0.49 -15.65 3.86
C MET A 16 -0.01 -16.56 2.72
N VAL A 17 0.40 -16.30 1.48
CA VAL A 17 0.03 -17.14 0.33
C VAL A 17 0.67 -18.53 0.44
N ALA A 18 1.97 -18.60 0.78
CA ALA A 18 2.70 -19.85 0.92
C ALA A 18 2.13 -20.75 2.04
N THR A 19 1.73 -20.15 3.16
CA THR A 19 1.20 -20.88 4.33
C THR A 19 -0.30 -21.16 4.25
N ASN A 20 -1.04 -20.52 3.33
CA ASN A 20 -2.48 -20.72 3.12
C ASN A 20 -2.78 -21.58 1.87
N GLY A 21 -1.89 -22.50 1.51
CA GLY A 21 -2.08 -23.43 0.38
C GLY A 21 -2.18 -22.73 -0.98
N GLY A 22 -1.44 -21.64 -1.18
CA GLY A 22 -1.44 -20.86 -2.44
C GLY A 22 -2.65 -19.96 -2.62
N LYS A 23 -3.53 -19.83 -1.62
CA LYS A 23 -4.67 -18.91 -1.68
C LYS A 23 -4.17 -17.46 -1.61
N LYS A 24 -4.51 -16.70 -2.64
CA LYS A 24 -4.22 -15.26 -2.78
C LYS A 24 -4.89 -14.46 -1.66
N VAL A 25 -4.25 -13.37 -1.25
CA VAL A 25 -4.73 -12.52 -0.15
C VAL A 25 -5.86 -11.59 -0.60
N VAL A 26 -6.76 -11.26 0.33
CA VAL A 26 -7.69 -10.14 0.18
C VAL A 26 -7.17 -8.97 1.00
N VAL A 27 -7.04 -7.80 0.39
CA VAL A 27 -6.44 -6.62 1.02
C VAL A 27 -7.51 -5.56 1.27
N ILE A 28 -7.57 -5.03 2.49
CA ILE A 28 -8.58 -4.04 2.92
C ILE A 28 -7.85 -2.75 3.33
N PRO A 29 -7.38 -1.94 2.38
CA PRO A 29 -6.72 -0.69 2.72
C PRO A 29 -7.75 0.39 3.11
N HIS A 30 -7.41 1.19 4.11
CA HIS A 30 -8.26 2.24 4.69
C HIS A 30 -7.62 3.62 4.55
N SER A 31 -8.42 4.63 4.17
CA SER A 31 -7.99 6.03 4.06
C SER A 31 -6.72 6.18 3.20
N MET A 32 -5.70 6.89 3.68
CA MET A 32 -4.39 7.04 3.02
C MET A 32 -3.73 5.69 2.68
N GLY A 33 -4.04 4.63 3.43
CA GLY A 33 -3.57 3.27 3.14
C GLY A 33 -3.98 2.77 1.75
N VAL A 34 -5.05 3.30 1.17
CA VAL A 34 -5.47 2.98 -0.21
C VAL A 34 -4.44 3.49 -1.22
N LEU A 35 -3.99 4.74 -1.06
CA LEU A 35 -2.95 5.31 -1.93
C LEU A 35 -1.60 4.62 -1.69
N TYR A 36 -1.29 4.32 -0.43
CA TYR A 36 -0.05 3.64 -0.08
C TYR A 36 0.00 2.22 -0.67
N PHE A 37 -1.11 1.48 -0.62
CA PHE A 37 -1.20 0.15 -1.22
C PHE A 37 -1.20 0.20 -2.76
N LEU A 38 -1.82 1.22 -3.37
CA LEU A 38 -1.72 1.46 -4.80
C LEU A 38 -0.27 1.69 -5.24
N HIS A 39 0.47 2.49 -4.48
CA HIS A 39 1.91 2.68 -4.70
C HIS A 39 2.70 1.38 -4.53
N PHE A 40 2.40 0.60 -3.47
CA PHE A 40 3.01 -0.71 -3.24
C PHE A 40 2.84 -1.65 -4.44
N MET A 41 1.65 -1.73 -5.05
CA MET A 41 1.43 -2.60 -6.22
C MET A 41 2.30 -2.24 -7.42
N LYS A 42 2.51 -0.95 -7.68
CA LYS A 42 3.42 -0.51 -8.75
C LYS A 42 4.87 -0.73 -8.39
N TRP A 43 5.22 -0.48 -7.14
CA TRP A 43 6.57 -0.68 -6.65
C TRP A 43 6.97 -2.16 -6.68
N VAL A 44 6.11 -3.09 -6.24
CA VAL A 44 6.46 -4.51 -6.09
C VAL A 44 6.75 -5.19 -7.43
N GLU A 45 6.04 -4.79 -8.49
CA GLU A 45 6.24 -5.33 -9.84
C GLU A 45 7.41 -4.68 -10.58
N ALA A 46 7.86 -3.49 -10.15
CA ALA A 46 8.97 -2.81 -10.77
C ALA A 46 10.32 -3.55 -10.53
N PRO A 47 11.25 -3.53 -11.49
CA PRO A 47 12.56 -4.19 -11.35
C PRO A 47 13.39 -3.63 -10.20
N ALA A 48 14.18 -4.49 -9.55
CA ALA A 48 15.21 -4.05 -8.61
C ALA A 48 16.33 -3.26 -9.36
N PRO A 49 17.00 -2.29 -8.71
CA PRO A 49 16.86 -1.89 -7.31
C PRO A 49 15.78 -0.83 -7.04
N MET A 50 15.15 -0.28 -8.09
CA MET A 50 14.17 0.82 -7.95
C MET A 50 12.81 0.33 -7.45
N GLY A 51 12.47 -0.92 -7.73
CA GLY A 51 11.24 -1.61 -7.34
C GLY A 51 11.46 -2.77 -6.35
N GLY A 52 10.42 -3.56 -6.14
CA GLY A 52 10.41 -4.73 -5.27
C GLY A 52 10.85 -6.02 -5.95
N GLY A 53 11.09 -6.01 -7.26
CA GLY A 53 11.61 -7.16 -8.00
C GLY A 53 10.71 -8.40 -7.92
N GLY A 54 9.40 -8.22 -7.77
CA GLY A 54 8.42 -9.30 -7.73
C GLY A 54 8.09 -9.90 -9.10
N GLY A 55 8.44 -9.19 -10.19
CA GLY A 55 8.02 -9.52 -11.56
C GLY A 55 6.66 -8.92 -11.91
N SER A 56 6.37 -8.82 -13.21
CA SER A 56 5.15 -8.18 -13.74
C SER A 56 3.85 -8.92 -13.41
N ASP A 57 3.94 -10.16 -12.92
CA ASP A 57 2.79 -10.99 -12.56
C ASP A 57 2.63 -11.15 -11.04
N TRP A 58 3.40 -10.41 -10.25
CA TRP A 58 3.40 -10.55 -8.79
C TRP A 58 2.02 -10.28 -8.19
N CYS A 59 1.34 -9.19 -8.58
CA CYS A 59 0.01 -8.89 -8.06
C CYS A 59 -1.00 -9.96 -8.50
N ALA A 60 -0.92 -10.39 -9.75
CA ALA A 60 -1.79 -11.43 -10.28
C ALA A 60 -1.62 -12.77 -9.53
N LYS A 61 -0.40 -13.09 -9.07
CA LYS A 61 -0.11 -14.31 -8.31
C LYS A 61 -0.55 -14.23 -6.85
N HIS A 62 -0.45 -13.06 -6.21
CA HIS A 62 -0.60 -12.97 -4.76
C HIS A 62 -1.88 -12.29 -4.28
N ILE A 63 -2.53 -11.46 -5.10
CA ILE A 63 -3.70 -10.66 -4.69
C ILE A 63 -4.96 -11.22 -5.33
N LYS A 64 -5.96 -11.54 -4.50
CA LYS A 64 -7.29 -11.98 -4.95
C LYS A 64 -8.21 -10.81 -5.27
N ALA A 65 -8.28 -9.87 -4.33
CA ALA A 65 -9.19 -8.73 -4.35
C ALA A 65 -8.69 -7.63 -3.41
N ILE A 66 -9.12 -6.41 -3.69
CA ILE A 66 -8.84 -5.22 -2.87
C ILE A 66 -10.17 -4.56 -2.53
N VAL A 67 -10.43 -4.33 -1.25
CA VAL A 67 -11.65 -3.70 -0.75
C VAL A 67 -11.27 -2.39 -0.07
N ASN A 68 -11.34 -1.30 -0.82
CA ASN A 68 -10.94 0.02 -0.32
C ASN A 68 -12.01 0.60 0.60
N ILE A 69 -11.60 1.17 1.74
CA ILE A 69 -12.48 1.89 2.66
C ILE A 69 -12.02 3.35 2.73
N GLY A 70 -12.84 4.28 2.21
CA GLY A 70 -12.56 5.72 2.30
C GLY A 70 -11.31 6.18 1.56
N GLY A 71 -10.98 5.56 0.43
CA GLY A 71 -9.75 5.84 -0.32
C GLY A 71 -9.74 7.22 -1.02
N PRO A 72 -8.77 8.10 -0.72
CA PRO A 72 -8.71 9.44 -1.30
C PRO A 72 -7.94 9.45 -2.63
N PHE A 73 -8.41 8.70 -3.63
CA PHE A 73 -7.69 8.50 -4.91
C PHE A 73 -7.27 9.80 -5.62
N LEU A 74 -8.10 10.83 -5.52
CA LEU A 74 -7.90 12.14 -6.16
C LEU A 74 -7.54 13.23 -5.12
N GLY A 75 -7.12 12.83 -3.92
CA GLY A 75 -6.94 13.73 -2.79
C GLY A 75 -8.24 14.01 -2.03
N VAL A 76 -8.16 14.90 -1.04
CA VAL A 76 -9.31 15.32 -0.23
C VAL A 76 -9.36 16.84 -0.11
N PRO A 77 -10.53 17.49 -0.28
CA PRO A 77 -10.66 18.93 -0.10
C PRO A 77 -10.20 19.41 1.30
N LYS A 78 -10.36 18.57 2.33
CA LYS A 78 -9.88 18.83 3.69
C LYS A 78 -8.37 19.08 3.77
N ALA A 79 -7.58 18.57 2.82
CA ALA A 79 -6.14 18.86 2.78
C ALA A 79 -5.85 20.34 2.51
N ILE A 80 -6.68 21.00 1.70
CA ILE A 80 -6.55 22.45 1.41
C ILE A 80 -6.90 23.24 2.67
N ALA A 81 -8.03 22.94 3.29
CA ALA A 81 -8.42 23.59 4.55
C ALA A 81 -7.38 23.38 5.66
N GLY A 82 -6.89 22.15 5.83
CA GLY A 82 -5.87 21.82 6.83
C GLY A 82 -4.51 22.48 6.59
N LEU A 83 -4.16 22.76 5.34
CA LEU A 83 -2.96 23.55 5.00
C LEU A 83 -3.12 25.03 5.40
N PHE A 84 -4.29 25.62 5.14
CA PHE A 84 -4.56 27.01 5.49
C PHE A 84 -4.83 27.22 6.98
N SER A 85 -5.48 26.28 7.65
CA SER A 85 -5.79 26.35 9.09
C SER A 85 -4.66 25.89 9.99
N ALA A 86 -3.64 25.23 9.42
CA ALA A 86 -2.60 24.51 10.15
C ALA A 86 -3.13 23.43 11.13
N GLU A 87 -4.39 23.02 11.04
CA GLU A 87 -4.98 21.96 11.89
C GLU A 87 -4.27 20.60 11.73
N ALA A 88 -3.55 20.40 10.62
CA ALA A 88 -2.73 19.20 10.42
C ALA A 88 -1.49 19.13 11.36
N LYS A 89 -1.12 20.21 12.05
CA LYS A 89 0.01 20.20 12.99
C LYS A 89 -0.20 19.27 14.19
N ASP A 90 -1.42 19.19 14.72
CA ASP A 90 -1.70 18.39 15.93
C ASP A 90 -1.98 16.91 15.64
N VAL A 91 -2.14 16.53 14.36
CA VAL A 91 -2.39 15.14 13.94
C VAL A 91 -1.08 14.44 13.50
N ALA A 92 0.00 15.19 13.29
CA ALA A 92 1.29 14.67 12.79
C ALA A 92 2.25 14.16 13.90
N VAL A 93 1.85 14.24 15.17
CA VAL A 93 2.63 13.71 16.30
C VAL A 93 1.88 12.57 16.96
N ALA A 94 2.17 11.35 16.49
CA ALA A 94 2.00 10.11 17.23
C ALA A 94 3.17 9.19 16.88
#